data_AF-A0A9Q1LR03-F1
#
_entry.id   AF-A0A9Q1LR03-F1
#
_cell.length_a   1.000
_cell.length_b   1.000
_cell.length_c   1.000
_cell.angle_alpha   90.00
_cell.angle_beta   90.00
_cell.angle_gamma   90.00
#
_symmetry.space_group_name_H-M   'P 1'
#
loop_
_entity.id
_entity.type
_entity.pdbx_description
1 polymer ?
#
loop_
_entity_poly.entity_id
_entity_poly.type
_entity_poly.pdbx_seq_one_letter_code
_entity_poly.pdbx_strand_id
1 'polypeptide(L)'
;MPQKKNPDPMELVRGKSARVVGDLVSLLVLCKGLPHAYNRDLQEDKEPVFDSVKAIVGMLEVSAEFAQNVSFNREKIQKALPAGHLDATKLADYLVKKGIPS
;
A
#
# COMPACT_ATOMS: atom_id res chain seq x y z
N MET A 1 4.19 23.97 -16.46
CA MET A 1 2.95 23.98 -15.64
C MET A 1 3.35 24.05 -14.16
N PRO A 2 3.58 25.25 -13.61
CA PRO A 2 4.14 25.44 -12.25
C PRO A 2 3.29 24.86 -11.11
N GLN A 3 1.98 24.69 -11.34
CA GLN A 3 1.02 24.13 -10.38
C GLN A 3 0.94 22.59 -10.40
N LYS A 4 1.47 21.92 -11.44
CA LYS A 4 1.37 20.46 -11.58
C LYS A 4 2.56 19.82 -10.86
N LYS A 5 2.32 19.26 -9.68
CA LYS A 5 3.25 18.37 -8.98
C LYS A 5 2.87 16.93 -9.28
N ASN A 6 3.79 16.16 -9.84
CA ASN A 6 3.54 14.74 -10.10
C ASN A 6 3.78 13.93 -8.81
N PRO A 7 3.00 12.86 -8.57
CA PRO A 7 3.17 12.00 -7.40
C PRO A 7 4.30 10.97 -7.60
N ASP A 8 5.37 11.31 -8.34
CA ASP A 8 6.45 10.40 -8.72
C ASP A 8 7.00 9.56 -7.56
N PRO A 9 7.22 10.11 -6.34
CA PRO A 9 7.68 9.30 -5.20
C PRO A 9 6.73 8.15 -4.84
N MET A 10 5.42 8.41 -4.84
CA MET A 10 4.41 7.39 -4.54
C MET A 10 4.19 6.42 -5.70
N GLU A 11 4.41 6.86 -6.95
CA GLU A 11 4.44 5.96 -8.10
C GLU A 11 5.61 4.98 -8.02
N LEU A 12 6.78 5.44 -7.56
CA LEU A 12 7.95 4.60 -7.34
C LEU A 12 7.75 3.62 -6.17
N VAL A 13 7.12 4.04 -5.06
CA VAL A 13 6.74 3.13 -3.96
C VAL A 13 5.83 2.02 -4.49
N ARG A 14 4.80 2.37 -5.26
CA ARG A 14 3.92 1.38 -5.89
C ARG A 14 4.70 0.44 -6.81
N GLY A 15 5.60 0.96 -7.66
CA GLY A 15 6.41 0.13 -8.55
C GLY A 15 7.36 -0.82 -7.81
N LYS A 16 8.01 -0.34 -6.75
CA LYS A 16 8.94 -1.14 -5.92
C LYS A 16 8.26 -2.28 -5.18
N SER A 17 6.95 -2.22 -4.95
CA SER A 17 6.21 -3.36 -4.38
C SER A 17 6.34 -4.63 -5.22
N ALA A 18 6.38 -4.51 -6.56
CA ALA A 18 6.55 -5.66 -7.45
C ALA A 18 7.91 -6.35 -7.27
N ARG A 19 8.95 -5.59 -6.90
CA ARG A 19 10.28 -6.12 -6.62
C ARG A 19 10.28 -7.02 -5.39
N VAL A 20 9.67 -6.55 -4.30
CA VAL A 20 9.52 -7.31 -3.04
C VAL A 20 8.70 -8.59 -3.27
N VAL A 21 7.65 -8.51 -4.08
CA VAL A 21 6.87 -9.70 -4.47
C VAL A 21 7.72 -10.68 -5.28
N GLY A 22 8.56 -10.18 -6.19
CA GLY A 22 9.52 -11.00 -6.95
C GLY A 22 10.52 -11.72 -6.04
N ASP A 23 11.13 -11.02 -5.10
CA ASP A 23 12.06 -11.58 -4.12
C ASP A 23 11.43 -12.71 -3.29
N LEU A 24 10.18 -12.52 -2.84
CA LEU A 24 9.43 -13.55 -2.14
C LEU A 24 9.23 -14.79 -3.01
N VAL A 25 8.81 -14.61 -4.27
CA VAL A 25 8.60 -15.74 -5.19
C VAL A 25 9.92 -16.47 -5.44
N SER A 26 11.04 -15.75 -5.61
CA SER A 26 12.37 -16.35 -5.74
C SER A 26 12.71 -17.25 -4.56
N LEU A 27 12.49 -16.79 -3.32
CA LEU A 27 12.73 -17.58 -2.11
C LEU A 27 11.82 -18.81 -2.02
N LEU A 28 10.54 -18.68 -2.35
CA LEU A 28 9.59 -19.80 -2.34
C LEU A 28 10.00 -20.88 -3.35
N VAL A 29 10.46 -20.47 -4.54
CA VAL A 29 10.92 -21.39 -5.58
C VAL A 29 12.28 -22.01 -5.21
N LEU A 30 13.18 -21.25 -4.60
CA LEU A 30 14.47 -21.76 -4.10
C LEU A 30 14.27 -22.91 -3.11
N CYS A 31 13.32 -22.77 -2.19
CA CYS A 31 13.02 -23.78 -1.18
C CYS A 31 12.19 -24.96 -1.69
N LYS A 32 11.61 -24.87 -2.89
CA LYS A 32 10.65 -25.84 -3.41
C LYS A 32 11.32 -27.20 -3.64
N GLY A 33 10.98 -28.19 -2.82
CA GLY A 33 11.38 -29.58 -3.02
C GLY A 33 12.83 -29.88 -2.63
N LEU A 34 13.49 -29.00 -1.86
CA LEU A 34 14.82 -29.29 -1.32
C LEU A 34 14.75 -30.47 -0.33
N PRO A 35 15.57 -31.51 -0.49
CA PRO A 35 15.69 -32.58 0.50
C PRO A 35 16.37 -32.05 1.76
N HIS A 36 16.14 -32.71 2.90
CA HIS A 36 16.90 -32.39 4.13
C HIS A 36 18.33 -32.94 4.03
N ALA A 37 19.37 -32.33 4.62
CA ALA A 37 19.38 -31.11 5.43
C ALA A 37 19.91 -29.89 4.65
N TYR A 38 21.13 -29.41 4.92
CA TYR A 38 21.70 -28.26 4.22
C TYR A 38 21.99 -28.57 2.75
N ASN A 39 21.52 -27.70 1.85
CA ASN A 39 21.85 -27.70 0.42
C ASN A 39 22.53 -26.38 0.06
N ARG A 40 23.51 -26.42 -0.84
CA ARG A 40 24.30 -25.24 -1.22
C ARG A 40 23.49 -24.20 -1.99
N ASP A 41 22.37 -24.61 -2.60
CA ASP A 41 21.35 -23.76 -3.20
C ASP A 41 20.92 -22.63 -2.25
N LEU A 42 20.85 -22.90 -0.94
CA LEU A 42 20.53 -21.92 0.11
C LEU A 42 21.58 -20.81 0.27
N GLN A 43 22.63 -20.76 -0.54
CA GLN A 43 23.48 -19.56 -0.62
C GLN A 43 22.75 -18.38 -1.27
N GLU A 44 21.79 -18.66 -2.17
CA GLU A 44 20.98 -17.69 -2.92
C GLU A 44 19.86 -17.03 -2.09
N ASP A 45 19.73 -17.36 -0.80
CA ASP A 45 18.69 -16.82 0.08
C ASP A 45 18.92 -15.35 0.47
N LYS A 46 20.19 -14.92 0.55
CA LYS A 46 20.58 -13.61 1.10
C LYS A 46 20.23 -12.47 0.17
N GLU A 47 20.51 -12.62 -1.11
CA GLU A 47 20.28 -11.56 -2.11
C GLU A 47 18.83 -11.08 -2.13
N PRO A 48 17.81 -11.94 -2.32
CA PRO A 48 16.41 -11.49 -2.32
C PRO A 48 15.97 -10.90 -0.98
N VAL A 49 16.48 -11.42 0.15
CA VAL A 49 16.16 -10.86 1.47
C VAL A 49 16.76 -9.46 1.64
N PHE A 50 18.04 -9.28 1.32
CA PHE A 50 18.71 -7.99 1.45
C PHE A 50 18.13 -6.94 0.50
N ASP A 51 17.79 -7.36 -0.71
CA ASP A 51 17.16 -6.48 -1.69
C ASP A 51 15.77 -6.03 -1.26
N SER A 52 14.95 -6.96 -0.76
CA SER A 52 13.64 -6.65 -0.17
C SER A 52 13.74 -5.69 1.00
N VAL A 53 14.66 -5.92 1.95
CA VAL A 53 14.85 -5.02 3.10
C VAL A 53 15.24 -3.62 2.61
N LYS A 54 16.21 -3.53 1.69
CA LYS A 54 16.64 -2.24 1.11
C LYS A 54 15.49 -1.52 0.41
N ALA A 55 14.68 -2.25 -0.35
CA ALA A 55 13.53 -1.69 -1.04
C ALA A 55 12.47 -1.18 -0.05
N ILE A 56 12.14 -1.96 0.98
CA ILE A 56 11.13 -1.61 1.99
C ILE A 56 11.56 -0.40 2.80
N VAL A 57 12.80 -0.38 3.30
CA VAL A 57 13.33 0.76 4.07
C VAL A 57 13.26 2.03 3.23
N GLY A 58 13.73 2.00 1.98
CA GLY A 58 13.65 3.16 1.09
C GLY A 58 12.21 3.60 0.77
N MET A 59 11.27 2.65 0.63
CA MET A 59 9.85 2.99 0.46
C MET A 59 9.27 3.68 1.70
N LEU A 60 9.61 3.19 2.90
CA LEU A 60 9.14 3.77 4.16
C LEU A 60 9.68 5.18 4.38
N GLU A 61 10.95 5.42 4.10
CA GLU A 61 11.57 6.75 4.19
C GLU A 61 10.85 7.76 3.27
N VAL A 62 10.66 7.39 2.01
CA VAL A 62 9.96 8.23 1.01
C VAL A 62 8.50 8.46 1.40
N SER A 63 7.79 7.42 1.87
CA SER A 63 6.41 7.54 2.33
C SER A 63 6.27 8.41 3.58
N ALA A 64 7.21 8.34 4.52
CA ALA A 64 7.21 9.19 5.71
C ALA A 64 7.42 10.67 5.33
N GLU A 65 8.39 10.97 4.47
CA GLU A 65 8.61 12.34 3.98
C GLU A 65 7.40 12.87 3.20
N PHE A 66 6.81 12.04 2.33
CA PHE A 66 5.59 12.41 1.61
C PHE A 66 4.43 12.73 2.56
N ALA A 67 4.22 11.91 3.59
CA ALA A 67 3.15 12.10 4.56
C ALA A 67 3.34 13.37 5.41
N GLN A 68 4.59 13.77 5.71
CA GLN A 68 4.87 15.02 6.44
C GLN A 68 4.61 16.27 5.58
N ASN A 69 4.76 16.17 4.26
CA ASN A 69 4.66 17.32 3.35
C ASN A 69 3.32 17.42 2.60
N VAL A 70 2.42 16.44 2.79
CA VAL A 70 1.10 16.46 2.14
C VAL A 70 0.24 17.58 2.73
N SER A 71 -0.46 18.31 1.85
CA SER A 71 -1.46 19.30 2.26
C SER A 71 -2.83 18.92 1.73
N PHE A 72 -3.83 19.02 2.59
CA PHE A 72 -5.20 18.68 2.25
C PHE A 72 -6.00 19.94 1.95
N ASN A 73 -6.61 20.01 0.77
CA ASN A 73 -7.58 21.07 0.46
C ASN A 73 -8.92 20.75 1.13
N ARG A 74 -9.06 21.21 2.39
CA ARG A 74 -10.25 20.96 3.22
C ARG A 74 -11.54 21.47 2.57
N GLU A 75 -11.50 22.63 1.94
CA GLU A 75 -12.68 23.22 1.29
C GLU A 75 -13.15 22.36 0.11
N LYS A 76 -12.23 21.93 -0.75
CA LYS A 76 -12.55 21.06 -1.89
C LYS A 76 -13.05 19.70 -1.41
N ILE A 77 -12.44 19.13 -0.36
CA ILE A 77 -12.91 17.90 0.27
C ILE A 77 -14.35 18.09 0.78
N GLN A 78 -14.62 19.15 1.55
CA GLN A 78 -15.92 19.42 2.15
C GLN A 78 -17.02 19.62 1.09
N LYS A 79 -16.71 20.32 -0.01
CA LYS A 79 -17.64 20.49 -1.15
C LYS A 79 -17.97 19.18 -1.85
N ALA A 80 -17.07 18.18 -1.82
CA ALA A 80 -17.28 16.88 -2.47
C ALA A 80 -18.09 15.89 -1.60
N LEU A 81 -18.08 16.04 -0.26
CA LEU A 81 -18.74 15.11 0.66
C LEU A 81 -20.25 14.93 0.41
N PRO A 82 -21.06 15.98 0.17
CA PRO A 82 -22.50 15.83 -0.02
C PRO A 82 -22.89 15.04 -1.27
N ALA A 83 -22.04 15.07 -2.32
CA ALA A 83 -22.32 14.38 -3.58
C ALA A 83 -22.37 12.85 -3.44
N GLY A 84 -21.76 12.30 -2.39
CA GLY A 84 -21.74 10.86 -2.14
C GLY A 84 -22.94 10.32 -1.35
N HIS A 85 -23.90 11.17 -0.95
CA HIS A 85 -25.01 10.79 -0.05
C HIS A 85 -24.55 9.96 1.17
N LEU A 86 -23.41 10.32 1.75
CA LEU A 86 -22.71 9.51 2.77
C LEU A 86 -23.55 9.24 4.04
N ASP A 87 -24.56 10.06 4.30
CA ASP A 87 -25.48 9.90 5.44
C ASP A 87 -26.73 9.07 5.10
N ALA A 88 -26.90 8.59 3.86
CA ALA A 88 -28.06 7.77 3.48
C ALA A 88 -28.16 6.49 4.31
N THR A 89 -27.03 5.83 4.58
CA THR A 89 -26.99 4.65 5.46
C THR A 89 -27.39 5.00 6.89
N LYS A 90 -26.91 6.14 7.42
CA LYS A 90 -27.31 6.60 8.77
C LYS A 90 -28.79 6.96 8.85
N LEU A 91 -29.34 7.52 7.78
CA LEU A 91 -30.75 7.82 7.67
C LEU A 91 -31.59 6.53 7.63
N ALA A 92 -31.17 5.53 6.86
CA ALA A 92 -31.82 4.22 6.87
C ALA A 92 -31.80 3.58 8.27
N ASP A 93 -30.64 3.57 8.93
CA ASP A 93 -30.50 3.07 10.31
C ASP A 93 -31.39 3.84 11.31
N TYR A 94 -31.52 5.14 11.12
CA TYR A 94 -32.40 5.98 11.93
C TYR A 94 -33.87 5.60 11.75
N LEU A 95 -34.33 5.38 10.51
CA LEU A 95 -35.70 4.99 10.21
C LEU A 95 -36.03 3.59 10.74
N VAL A 96 -35.11 2.63 10.60
CA VAL A 96 -35.24 1.29 11.20
C VAL A 96 -35.40 1.38 12.72
N LYS A 97 -34.58 2.19 13.40
CA LYS A 97 -34.72 2.44 14.85
C LYS A 97 -36.04 3.10 15.24
N LYS A 98 -36.70 3.79 14.32
CA LYS A 98 -38.03 4.38 14.51
C LYS A 98 -39.18 3.41 14.21
N GLY A 99 -38.87 2.14 13.92
CA GLY A 99 -39.86 1.10 13.67
C GLY A 99 -40.33 1.03 12.22
N ILE A 100 -39.69 1.76 11.30
CA ILE A 100 -39.96 1.63 9.86
C ILE A 100 -39.17 0.40 9.37
N PRO A 101 -39.84 -0.64 8.83
CA PRO A 101 -39.16 -1.83 8.35
C PRO A 101 -38.14 -1.50 7.26
N SER A 102 -37.01 -2.20 7.29
CA SER A 102 -35.97 -2.15 6.24
C SER A 102 -36.45 -2.79 4.95
#